data_AF-A0A0Q0P456-F1
#
_entry.id   AF-A0A0Q0P456-F1
#
_cell.length_a   1.000
_cell.length_b   1.000
_cell.length_c   1.000
_cell.angle_alpha   90.00
_cell.angle_beta   90.00
_cell.angle_gamma   90.00
#
_symmetry.space_group_name_H-M   'P 1'
#
loop_
_entity.id
_entity.type
_entity.pdbx_description
1 polymer ?
#
loop_
_entity_poly.entity_id
_entity_poly.type
_entity_poly.pdbx_seq_one_letter_code
_entity_poly.pdbx_strand_id
1 'polypeptide(L)'
;MRVALGVEYNGARYSGWQRQSHVNSVQQEVETALSRICNHPVEIVCAGRTDAGVHGTGQVIHFDTHAEREMVAFTMGMNTLLPKDIAIRFAKPVSEDFHARFSATARRYRYVIYNYTYRGAIMSEGVTHFHHPLDETKMQEACQYLIGEHDFTSFRALHCQANTANRTIHHLSVKRQGDYVIIDIKANAFLHHMVRNITGCLMDIGLHKHEPVWLKELLDLKERAKASATAKAAGLYLVDVDYPEHFGIPKTPLGPLFLPDSDS
;
A
#
# COMPACT_ATOMS: atom_id res chain seq x y z
N MET A 1 -23.51 -1.72 15.64
CA MET A 1 -22.12 -1.99 16.06
C MET A 1 -21.17 -1.63 14.94
N ARG A 2 -20.01 -1.08 15.30
CA ARG A 2 -18.89 -0.89 14.38
C ARG A 2 -17.89 -2.05 14.43
N VAL A 3 -17.46 -2.52 13.27
CA VAL A 3 -16.49 -3.60 13.13
C VAL A 3 -15.36 -3.16 12.22
N ALA A 4 -14.11 -3.42 12.64
CA ALA A 4 -12.92 -3.27 11.80
C ALA A 4 -12.49 -4.62 11.22
N LEU A 5 -12.17 -4.65 9.93
CA LEU A 5 -11.64 -5.83 9.23
C LEU A 5 -10.25 -5.56 8.67
N GLY A 6 -9.38 -6.57 8.76
CA GLY A 6 -8.14 -6.63 7.99
C GLY A 6 -8.39 -7.31 6.65
N VAL A 7 -8.00 -6.68 5.55
CA VAL A 7 -8.25 -7.15 4.19
C VAL A 7 -6.92 -7.35 3.45
N GLU A 8 -6.73 -8.55 2.94
CA GLU A 8 -5.65 -8.91 2.02
C GLU A 8 -6.23 -9.04 0.61
N TYR A 9 -5.52 -8.55 -0.40
CA TYR A 9 -5.95 -8.68 -1.79
C TYR A 9 -4.80 -8.62 -2.80
N ASN A 10 -4.95 -9.42 -3.86
CA ASN A 10 -4.19 -9.26 -5.08
C ASN A 10 -4.93 -8.27 -6.00
N GLY A 11 -4.40 -7.05 -6.15
CA GLY A 11 -5.00 -5.99 -6.94
C GLY A 11 -4.90 -6.13 -8.46
N ALA A 12 -4.23 -7.15 -9.01
CA ALA A 12 -3.92 -7.26 -10.44
C ALA A 12 -5.16 -7.20 -11.35
N ARG A 13 -6.28 -7.77 -10.91
CA ARG A 13 -7.53 -7.86 -11.68
C ARG A 13 -8.54 -6.75 -11.38
N TYR A 14 -8.14 -5.76 -10.58
CA TYR A 14 -9.03 -4.70 -10.10
C TYR A 14 -8.57 -3.33 -10.58
N SER A 15 -9.53 -2.45 -10.87
CA SER A 15 -9.28 -1.04 -11.18
C SER A 15 -9.05 -0.18 -9.93
N GLY A 16 -8.39 -0.78 -8.94
CA GLY A 16 -8.05 -0.20 -7.64
C GLY A 16 -9.02 -0.59 -6.54
N TRP A 17 -8.84 0.04 -5.39
CA TRP A 17 -9.71 -0.19 -4.23
C TRP A 17 -11.12 0.36 -4.45
N GLN A 18 -11.21 1.65 -4.82
CA GLN A 18 -12.45 2.42 -4.77
C GLN A 18 -13.49 1.90 -5.76
N ARG A 19 -14.72 1.69 -5.29
CA ARG A 19 -15.89 1.36 -6.15
C ARG A 19 -16.12 2.44 -7.20
N GLN A 20 -16.34 2.01 -8.44
CA GLN A 20 -16.66 2.84 -9.60
C GLN A 20 -17.81 2.18 -10.39
N SER A 21 -18.52 2.92 -11.24
CA SER A 21 -19.77 2.44 -11.87
C SER A 21 -19.58 1.37 -12.95
N HIS A 22 -18.39 1.26 -13.56
CA HIS A 22 -18.20 0.45 -14.79
C HIS A 22 -16.99 -0.48 -14.74
N VAL A 23 -16.30 -0.59 -13.59
CA VAL A 23 -15.10 -1.40 -13.45
C VAL A 23 -15.08 -2.10 -12.10
N ASN A 24 -14.50 -3.31 -12.08
CA ASN A 24 -14.39 -4.09 -10.85
C ASN A 24 -13.42 -3.44 -9.88
N SER A 25 -13.77 -3.45 -8.59
CA SER A 25 -12.93 -2.93 -7.52
C SER A 25 -12.96 -3.83 -6.29
N VAL A 26 -11.91 -3.74 -5.47
CA VAL A 26 -11.83 -4.51 -4.22
C VAL A 26 -12.95 -4.11 -3.26
N GLN A 27 -13.25 -2.80 -3.16
CA GLN A 27 -14.34 -2.31 -2.31
C GLN A 27 -15.69 -2.94 -2.67
N GLN A 28 -16.02 -3.04 -3.97
CA GLN A 28 -17.30 -3.58 -4.40
C GLN A 28 -17.46 -5.06 -4.04
N GLU A 29 -16.41 -5.87 -4.24
CA GLU A 29 -16.43 -7.29 -3.87
C GLU A 29 -16.60 -7.47 -2.36
N VAL A 30 -15.88 -6.67 -1.57
CA VAL A 30 -15.98 -6.70 -0.10
C VAL A 30 -17.37 -6.27 0.36
N GLU A 31 -17.90 -5.15 -0.12
CA GLU A 31 -19.26 -4.68 0.20
C GLU A 31 -20.34 -5.70 -0.20
N THR A 32 -20.17 -6.37 -1.34
CA THR A 32 -21.11 -7.39 -1.82
C THR A 32 -21.13 -8.61 -0.90
N ALA A 33 -19.95 -9.13 -0.53
CA ALA A 33 -19.85 -10.25 0.42
C ALA A 33 -20.37 -9.87 1.80
N LEU A 34 -20.00 -8.68 2.29
CA LEU A 34 -20.40 -8.17 3.59
C LEU A 34 -21.92 -7.97 3.69
N SER A 35 -22.53 -7.41 2.64
CA SER A 35 -23.98 -7.21 2.58
C SER A 35 -24.77 -8.52 2.63
N ARG A 36 -24.23 -9.60 2.06
CA ARG A 36 -24.80 -10.94 2.16
C ARG A 36 -24.71 -11.50 3.58
N ILE A 37 -23.57 -11.36 4.25
CA ILE A 37 -23.39 -11.79 5.66
C ILE A 37 -24.34 -11.02 6.59
N CYS A 38 -24.44 -9.71 6.40
CA CYS A 38 -25.28 -8.82 7.22
C CYS A 38 -26.77 -8.89 6.86
N ASN A 39 -27.13 -9.42 5.69
CA ASN A 39 -28.49 -9.42 5.16
C ASN A 39 -29.09 -8.01 5.01
N HIS A 40 -28.25 -7.02 4.70
CA HIS A 40 -28.65 -5.66 4.33
C HIS A 40 -27.48 -4.99 3.58
N PRO A 41 -27.71 -3.93 2.79
CA PRO A 41 -26.62 -3.18 2.17
C PRO A 41 -25.66 -2.62 3.22
N VAL A 42 -24.35 -2.81 3.00
CA VAL A 42 -23.29 -2.27 3.86
C VAL A 42 -22.31 -1.47 3.01
N GLU A 43 -21.98 -0.27 3.46
CA GLU A 43 -20.89 0.53 2.93
C GLU A 43 -19.68 0.45 3.86
N ILE A 44 -18.48 0.44 3.27
CA ILE A 44 -17.23 0.34 4.03
C ILE A 44 -16.39 1.61 3.86
N VAL A 45 -15.54 1.88 4.84
CA VAL A 45 -14.52 2.92 4.78
C VAL A 45 -13.14 2.31 5.00
N CYS A 46 -12.22 2.53 4.06
CA CYS A 46 -10.85 2.04 4.13
C CYS A 46 -9.85 3.02 4.76
N ALA A 47 -8.71 2.49 5.20
CA ALA A 47 -7.59 3.25 5.72
C ALA A 47 -6.87 4.08 4.66
N GLY A 48 -6.71 3.51 3.47
CA GLY A 48 -6.09 4.16 2.33
C GLY A 48 -6.52 3.52 1.02
N ARG A 49 -6.86 4.34 0.02
CA ARG A 49 -7.16 3.85 -1.33
C ARG A 49 -5.86 3.41 -2.00
N THR A 50 -5.94 2.32 -2.77
CA THR A 50 -4.88 1.84 -3.64
C THR A 50 -5.29 1.96 -5.10
N ASP A 51 -4.31 2.23 -5.98
CA ASP A 51 -4.52 2.39 -7.42
C ASP A 51 -4.77 1.03 -8.10
N ALA A 52 -5.18 1.05 -9.37
CA ALA A 52 -5.31 -0.16 -10.19
C ALA A 52 -4.00 -0.98 -10.22
N GLY A 53 -4.11 -2.29 -9.99
CA GLY A 53 -2.98 -3.21 -9.96
C GLY A 53 -2.13 -3.17 -8.69
N VAL A 54 -2.46 -2.35 -7.68
CA VAL A 54 -1.75 -2.30 -6.38
C VAL A 54 -2.36 -3.29 -5.41
N HIS A 55 -1.52 -3.99 -4.65
CA HIS A 55 -1.93 -5.04 -3.72
C HIS A 55 -2.04 -4.53 -2.27
N GLY A 56 -2.61 -5.34 -1.39
CA GLY A 56 -2.62 -5.05 0.04
C GLY A 56 -2.56 -6.31 0.88
N THR A 57 -1.77 -6.28 1.95
CA THR A 57 -1.73 -7.31 3.00
C THR A 57 -2.16 -6.75 4.35
N GLY A 58 -2.01 -5.43 4.55
CA GLY A 58 -2.38 -4.73 5.78
C GLY A 58 -3.45 -3.65 5.58
N GLN A 59 -4.36 -3.80 4.61
CA GLN A 59 -5.48 -2.86 4.49
C GLN A 59 -6.44 -3.05 5.67
N VAL A 60 -6.90 -1.94 6.23
CA VAL A 60 -7.92 -1.94 7.28
C VAL A 60 -9.15 -1.18 6.79
N ILE A 61 -10.32 -1.75 7.07
CA ILE A 61 -11.62 -1.11 6.82
C ILE A 61 -12.44 -1.07 8.10
N HIS A 62 -13.45 -0.21 8.13
CA HIS A 62 -14.55 -0.34 9.08
C HIS A 62 -15.90 -0.20 8.39
N PHE A 63 -16.93 -0.68 9.06
CA PHE A 63 -18.32 -0.53 8.68
C PHE A 63 -19.22 -0.61 9.91
N ASP A 64 -20.45 -0.13 9.73
CA ASP A 64 -21.51 -0.20 10.74
C ASP A 64 -22.59 -1.20 10.31
N THR A 65 -23.07 -2.00 11.26
CA THR A 65 -24.15 -2.96 11.02
C THR A 65 -25.05 -3.12 12.24
N HIS A 66 -26.31 -3.48 11.99
CA HIS A 66 -27.27 -3.91 13.00
C HIS A 66 -27.44 -5.45 13.01
N ALA A 67 -26.73 -6.17 12.14
CA ALA A 67 -26.80 -7.63 12.06
C ALA A 67 -26.04 -8.25 13.23
N GLU A 68 -26.72 -9.03 14.06
CA GLU A 68 -26.10 -9.80 15.12
C GLU A 68 -25.43 -11.04 14.53
N ARG A 69 -24.09 -11.06 14.56
CA ARG A 69 -23.24 -12.10 13.99
C ARG A 69 -22.01 -12.32 14.87
N GLU A 70 -21.63 -13.58 15.02
CA GLU A 70 -20.32 -13.94 15.55
C GLU A 70 -19.20 -13.44 14.62
N MET A 71 -18.05 -13.04 15.18
CA MET A 71 -16.94 -12.49 14.37
C MET A 71 -16.42 -13.46 13.30
N VAL A 72 -16.59 -14.77 13.51
CA VAL A 72 -16.25 -15.81 12.52
C VAL A 72 -17.05 -15.68 11.22
N ALA A 73 -18.25 -15.09 11.26
CA ALA A 73 -19.02 -14.80 10.05
C ALA A 73 -18.34 -13.73 9.19
N PHE A 74 -17.70 -12.73 9.83
CA PHE A 74 -16.96 -11.68 9.14
C PHE A 74 -15.57 -12.11 8.68
N THR A 75 -15.05 -13.26 9.15
CA THR A 75 -13.80 -13.84 8.67
C THR A 75 -14.06 -15.02 7.74
N MET A 76 -14.26 -16.22 8.29
CA MET A 76 -14.49 -17.46 7.54
C MET A 76 -15.72 -17.35 6.65
N GLY A 77 -16.82 -16.78 7.16
CA GLY A 77 -18.03 -16.59 6.37
C GLY A 77 -17.78 -15.73 5.12
N MET A 78 -17.17 -14.56 5.29
CA MET A 78 -16.81 -13.70 4.15
C MET A 78 -15.84 -14.39 3.17
N ASN A 79 -14.84 -15.11 3.66
CA ASN A 79 -13.86 -15.80 2.81
C ASN A 79 -14.46 -16.94 1.97
N THR A 80 -15.65 -17.45 2.30
CA THR A 80 -16.37 -18.38 1.42
C THR A 80 -17.11 -17.69 0.27
N LEU A 81 -17.41 -16.38 0.42
CA LEU A 81 -18.14 -15.59 -0.57
C LEU A 81 -17.23 -14.74 -1.46
N LEU A 82 -16.06 -14.35 -0.94
CA LEU A 82 -15.10 -13.51 -1.65
C LEU A 82 -14.39 -14.26 -2.79
N PRO A 83 -14.01 -13.55 -3.86
CA PRO A 83 -13.07 -14.07 -4.86
C PRO A 83 -11.75 -14.54 -4.24
N LYS A 84 -11.06 -15.49 -4.87
CA LYS A 84 -9.81 -16.08 -4.36
C LYS A 84 -8.65 -15.10 -4.17
N ASP A 85 -8.75 -13.91 -4.77
CA ASP A 85 -7.80 -12.81 -4.72
C ASP A 85 -8.16 -11.73 -3.67
N ILE A 86 -9.17 -11.95 -2.82
CA ILE A 86 -9.50 -11.11 -1.67
C ILE A 86 -9.78 -11.99 -0.46
N ALA A 87 -9.18 -11.69 0.69
CA ALA A 87 -9.39 -12.43 1.92
C ALA A 87 -9.45 -11.50 3.14
N ILE A 88 -10.32 -11.83 4.09
CA ILE A 88 -10.37 -11.23 5.42
C ILE A 88 -9.39 -11.95 6.33
N ARG A 89 -8.52 -11.17 6.97
CA ARG A 89 -7.43 -11.62 7.86
C ARG A 89 -7.84 -11.60 9.34
N PHE A 90 -8.66 -10.64 9.73
CA PHE A 90 -9.24 -10.54 11.07
C PHE A 90 -10.54 -9.76 11.04
N ALA A 91 -11.35 -9.93 12.09
CA ALA A 91 -12.50 -9.09 12.40
C ALA A 91 -12.47 -8.70 13.88
N LYS A 92 -12.74 -7.43 14.18
CA LYS A 92 -12.71 -6.90 15.54
C LYS A 92 -13.84 -5.88 15.76
N PRO A 93 -14.69 -6.06 16.79
CA PRO A 93 -15.55 -4.97 17.27
C PRO A 93 -14.70 -3.82 17.78
N VAL A 94 -15.04 -2.60 17.41
CA VAL A 94 -14.31 -1.38 17.79
C VAL A 94 -15.27 -0.32 18.31
N SER A 95 -14.73 0.69 19.02
CA SER A 95 -15.52 1.85 19.44
C SER A 95 -16.15 2.56 18.24
N GLU A 96 -17.31 3.19 18.45
CA GLU A 96 -17.98 4.05 17.47
C GLU A 96 -17.11 5.27 17.09
N ASP A 97 -16.11 5.62 17.90
CA ASP A 97 -15.13 6.67 17.59
C ASP A 97 -14.04 6.23 16.60
N PHE A 98 -13.91 4.92 16.35
CA PHE A 98 -12.91 4.41 15.41
C PHE A 98 -13.29 4.76 13.98
N HIS A 99 -12.35 5.34 13.23
CA HIS A 99 -12.51 5.58 11.81
C HIS A 99 -11.26 5.11 11.05
N ALA A 100 -11.38 4.04 10.26
CA ALA A 100 -10.26 3.41 9.55
C ALA A 100 -9.33 4.41 8.84
N ARG A 101 -9.88 5.46 8.21
CA ARG A 101 -9.07 6.52 7.59
C ARG A 101 -8.48 7.57 8.54
N PHE A 102 -9.29 8.12 9.45
CA PHE A 102 -8.95 9.34 10.18
C PHE A 102 -8.28 9.04 11.52
N SER A 103 -8.54 7.88 12.11
CA SER A 103 -7.81 7.38 13.27
C SER A 103 -6.42 6.84 12.89
N ALA A 104 -6.16 6.59 11.61
CA ALA A 104 -4.87 6.06 11.15
C ALA A 104 -3.78 7.15 11.18
N THR A 105 -2.68 6.87 11.88
CA THR A 105 -1.57 7.80 12.11
C THR A 105 -0.44 7.65 11.09
N ALA A 106 -0.26 6.45 10.53
CA ALA A 106 0.71 6.18 9.49
C ALA A 106 0.27 5.03 8.58
N ARG A 107 0.84 4.97 7.37
CA ARG A 107 0.71 3.83 6.46
C ARG A 107 2.10 3.36 6.07
N ARG A 108 2.26 2.06 5.84
CA ARG A 108 3.50 1.44 5.36
C ARG A 108 3.26 0.72 4.05
N TYR A 109 4.16 0.93 3.11
CA TYR A 109 4.16 0.23 1.83
C TYR A 109 5.48 -0.52 1.66
N ARG A 110 5.40 -1.67 0.99
CA ARG A 110 6.55 -2.34 0.40
C ARG A 110 6.42 -2.32 -1.12
N TYR A 111 7.52 -2.03 -1.79
CA TYR A 111 7.64 -2.18 -3.23
C TYR A 111 8.64 -3.28 -3.55
N VAL A 112 8.21 -4.30 -4.28
CA VAL A 112 9.01 -5.49 -4.60
C VAL A 112 9.42 -5.47 -6.06
N ILE A 113 10.73 -5.36 -6.30
CA ILE A 113 11.34 -5.44 -7.62
C ILE A 113 11.98 -6.81 -7.76
N TYR A 114 11.56 -7.59 -8.76
CA TYR A 114 12.31 -8.76 -9.20
C TYR A 114 13.37 -8.31 -10.19
N ASN A 115 14.61 -8.23 -9.72
CA ASN A 115 15.74 -7.66 -10.43
C ASN A 115 16.62 -8.75 -11.04
N TYR A 116 16.20 -9.25 -12.21
CA TYR A 116 16.88 -10.32 -12.92
C TYR A 116 16.69 -10.18 -14.43
N THR A 117 17.64 -10.64 -15.24
CA THR A 117 17.61 -10.46 -16.70
C THR A 117 16.35 -11.04 -17.34
N TYR A 118 15.95 -12.25 -16.92
CA TYR A 118 14.75 -12.91 -17.42
C TYR A 118 13.55 -12.63 -16.52
N ARG A 119 12.36 -12.52 -17.11
CA ARG A 119 11.13 -12.36 -16.34
C ARG A 119 10.81 -13.64 -15.55
N GLY A 120 10.26 -13.47 -14.35
CA GLY A 120 9.68 -14.57 -13.58
C GLY A 120 8.32 -14.99 -14.14
N ALA A 121 7.95 -16.26 -13.97
CA ALA A 121 6.59 -16.75 -14.24
C ALA A 121 5.73 -16.78 -12.96
N ILE A 122 6.36 -16.94 -11.80
CA ILE A 122 5.68 -16.96 -10.49
C ILE A 122 5.53 -15.52 -10.00
N MET A 123 4.34 -15.18 -9.49
CA MET A 123 3.98 -13.83 -9.08
C MET A 123 4.21 -12.75 -10.15
N SER A 124 4.04 -13.07 -11.43
CA SER A 124 4.28 -12.12 -12.53
C SER A 124 3.49 -10.82 -12.42
N GLU A 125 2.39 -10.83 -11.67
CA GLU A 125 1.55 -9.65 -11.38
C GLU A 125 1.69 -9.13 -9.95
N GLY A 126 2.56 -9.72 -9.12
CA GLY A 126 2.81 -9.33 -7.72
C GLY A 126 4.23 -8.80 -7.47
N VAL A 127 5.01 -8.61 -8.54
CA VAL A 127 6.33 -7.96 -8.48
C VAL A 127 6.52 -7.09 -9.71
N THR A 128 7.40 -6.11 -9.61
CA THR A 128 7.89 -5.38 -10.79
C THR A 128 9.16 -6.05 -11.30
N HIS A 129 9.09 -6.67 -12.47
CA HIS A 129 10.29 -7.15 -13.16
C HIS A 129 11.12 -5.98 -13.70
N PHE A 130 12.42 -6.00 -13.40
CA PHE A 130 13.40 -5.06 -13.92
C PHE A 130 14.69 -5.77 -14.31
N HIS A 131 15.06 -5.69 -15.59
CA HIS A 131 16.06 -6.57 -16.19
C HIS A 131 17.52 -6.09 -16.09
N HIS A 132 17.74 -4.80 -15.86
CA HIS A 132 19.08 -4.25 -15.64
C HIS A 132 19.45 -4.34 -14.15
N PRO A 133 20.70 -4.72 -13.80
CA PRO A 133 21.13 -4.73 -12.40
C PRO A 133 20.90 -3.37 -11.73
N LEU A 134 20.38 -3.40 -10.51
CA LEU A 134 20.22 -2.22 -9.66
C LEU A 134 21.24 -2.24 -8.54
N ASP A 135 21.95 -1.14 -8.34
CA ASP A 135 22.76 -0.92 -7.13
C ASP A 135 21.84 -0.51 -5.97
N GLU A 136 21.46 -1.47 -5.14
CA GLU A 136 20.62 -1.22 -3.96
C GLU A 136 21.32 -0.37 -2.90
N THR A 137 22.66 -0.33 -2.89
CA THR A 137 23.43 0.42 -1.90
C THR A 137 23.30 1.92 -2.20
N LYS A 138 23.48 2.33 -3.46
CA LYS A 138 23.20 3.71 -3.89
C LYS A 138 21.72 4.09 -3.70
N MET A 139 20.81 3.16 -3.97
CA MET A 139 19.37 3.39 -3.69
C MET A 139 19.14 3.66 -2.20
N GLN A 140 19.75 2.85 -1.32
CA GLN A 140 19.65 3.00 0.14
C GLN A 140 20.29 4.30 0.64
N GLU A 141 21.43 4.70 0.08
CA GLU A 141 22.07 6.00 0.41
C GLU A 141 21.13 7.17 0.15
N ALA A 142 20.38 7.12 -0.96
CA ALA A 142 19.46 8.19 -1.35
C ALA A 142 18.26 8.32 -0.38
N CYS A 143 17.87 7.25 0.31
CA CYS A 143 16.71 7.24 1.20
C CYS A 143 16.78 8.30 2.31
N GLN A 144 17.98 8.59 2.81
CA GLN A 144 18.18 9.53 3.93
C GLN A 144 17.70 10.94 3.60
N TYR A 145 17.74 11.34 2.33
CA TYR A 145 17.27 12.67 1.89
C TYR A 145 15.76 12.84 1.96
N LEU A 146 14.99 11.75 1.97
CA LEU A 146 13.53 11.80 1.99
C LEU A 146 12.92 11.58 3.38
N ILE A 147 13.70 11.11 4.36
CA ILE A 147 13.22 10.90 5.73
C ILE A 147 12.97 12.27 6.39
N GLY A 148 11.89 12.38 7.17
CA GLY A 148 11.46 13.62 7.79
C GLY A 148 10.31 14.30 7.06
N GLU A 149 10.05 15.56 7.43
CA GLU A 149 8.98 16.37 6.85
C GLU A 149 9.49 17.18 5.66
N HIS A 150 8.87 16.97 4.49
CA HIS A 150 9.25 17.64 3.25
C HIS A 150 8.02 17.96 2.39
N ASP A 151 8.20 18.89 1.45
CA ASP A 151 7.29 19.14 0.34
C ASP A 151 7.55 18.14 -0.79
N PHE A 152 6.65 17.18 -0.98
CA PHE A 152 6.80 16.11 -1.98
C PHE A 152 6.19 16.46 -3.35
N THR A 153 6.15 17.74 -3.73
CA THR A 153 5.58 18.17 -5.03
C THR A 153 6.23 17.47 -6.23
N SER A 154 7.56 17.27 -6.23
CA SER A 154 8.26 16.52 -7.28
C SER A 154 7.86 15.04 -7.39
N PHE A 155 7.21 14.50 -6.36
CA PHE A 155 6.73 13.12 -6.29
C PHE A 155 5.20 13.04 -6.30
N ARG A 156 4.51 14.13 -6.64
CA ARG A 156 3.05 14.22 -6.66
C ARG A 156 2.51 14.06 -8.09
N ALA A 157 1.51 13.20 -8.28
CA ALA A 157 0.78 13.16 -9.55
C ALA A 157 -0.06 14.43 -9.78
N LEU A 158 -0.21 14.87 -11.03
CA LEU A 158 -0.96 16.07 -11.42
C LEU A 158 -2.40 16.08 -10.88
N HIS A 159 -3.09 14.93 -10.92
CA HIS A 159 -4.48 14.80 -10.46
C HIS A 159 -4.62 14.55 -8.94
N CYS A 160 -3.57 14.79 -8.15
CA CYS A 160 -3.64 14.61 -6.70
C CYS A 160 -4.54 15.69 -6.06
N GLN A 161 -5.56 15.26 -5.31
CA GLN A 161 -6.54 16.12 -4.67
C GLN A 161 -6.11 16.63 -3.27
N ALA A 162 -4.90 16.32 -2.80
CA ALA A 162 -4.45 16.76 -1.49
C ALA A 162 -4.19 18.28 -1.44
N ASN A 163 -4.67 18.96 -0.40
CA ASN A 163 -4.49 20.42 -0.26
C ASN A 163 -3.03 20.82 -0.07
N THR A 164 -2.21 19.95 0.55
CA THR A 164 -0.79 20.17 0.76
C THR A 164 0.02 18.97 0.28
N ALA A 165 1.21 19.25 -0.25
CA ALA A 165 2.23 18.27 -0.62
C ALA A 165 3.14 17.90 0.55
N ASN A 166 3.02 18.55 1.71
CA ASN A 166 3.85 18.25 2.87
C ASN A 166 3.48 16.90 3.46
N ARG A 167 4.45 15.99 3.59
CA ARG A 167 4.30 14.70 4.27
C ARG A 167 5.52 14.45 5.12
N THR A 168 5.38 13.52 6.07
CA THR A 168 6.46 13.10 6.94
C THR A 168 6.72 11.63 6.69
N ILE A 169 7.88 11.31 6.09
CA ILE A 169 8.35 9.93 5.98
C ILE A 169 9.06 9.59 7.29
N HIS A 170 8.54 8.57 7.99
CA HIS A 170 9.09 8.07 9.25
C HIS A 170 10.18 7.03 9.03
N HIS A 171 10.08 6.27 7.94
CA HIS A 171 11.01 5.21 7.58
C HIS A 171 11.06 5.09 6.05
N LEU A 172 12.25 4.93 5.50
CA LEU A 172 12.47 4.54 4.12
C LEU A 172 13.75 3.71 4.04
N SER A 173 13.67 2.52 3.47
CA SER A 173 14.83 1.66 3.24
C SER A 173 14.71 0.92 1.91
N VAL A 174 15.87 0.55 1.34
CA VAL A 174 16.04 -0.33 0.19
C VAL A 174 16.96 -1.47 0.60
N LYS A 175 16.54 -2.70 0.35
CA LYS A 175 17.32 -3.90 0.67
C LYS A 175 17.25 -4.92 -0.45
N ARG A 176 18.32 -5.68 -0.60
CA ARG A 176 18.37 -6.83 -1.51
C ARG A 176 18.20 -8.14 -0.74
N GLN A 177 17.36 -9.02 -1.27
CA GLN A 177 17.19 -10.40 -0.82
C GLN A 177 17.22 -11.30 -2.05
N GLY A 178 18.38 -11.90 -2.33
CA GLY A 178 18.63 -12.61 -3.59
C GLY A 178 18.38 -11.70 -4.80
N ASP A 179 17.53 -12.15 -5.72
CA ASP A 179 17.15 -11.41 -6.93
C ASP A 179 16.11 -10.30 -6.68
N TYR A 180 15.67 -10.10 -5.43
CA TYR A 180 14.64 -9.12 -5.11
C TYR A 180 15.25 -7.86 -4.47
N VAL A 181 14.83 -6.70 -4.95
CA VAL A 181 15.08 -5.41 -4.28
C VAL A 181 13.77 -4.93 -3.68
N ILE A 182 13.75 -4.76 -2.37
CA ILE A 182 12.58 -4.36 -1.59
C ILE A 182 12.78 -2.93 -1.10
N ILE A 183 11.83 -2.05 -1.45
CA ILE A 183 11.75 -0.70 -0.91
C ILE A 183 10.66 -0.69 0.16
N ASP A 184 10.99 -0.37 1.40
CA ASP A 184 10.05 -0.30 2.51
C ASP A 184 9.92 1.16 2.97
N ILE A 185 8.70 1.70 2.93
CA ILE A 185 8.44 3.12 3.20
C ILE A 185 7.23 3.28 4.12
N LYS A 186 7.39 4.08 5.17
CA LYS A 186 6.34 4.44 6.13
C LYS A 186 6.24 5.95 6.28
N ALA A 187 5.02 6.48 6.20
CA ALA A 187 4.75 7.90 6.34
C ALA A 187 3.40 8.15 7.02
N ASN A 188 3.20 9.36 7.52
CA ASN A 188 1.91 9.78 8.09
C ASN A 188 0.77 9.65 7.06
N ALA A 189 1.03 10.05 5.82
CA ALA A 189 0.18 9.87 4.66
C ALA A 189 1.00 9.93 3.37
N PHE A 190 0.41 9.54 2.25
CA PHE A 190 1.03 9.61 0.93
C PHE A 190 0.20 10.44 -0.05
N LEU A 191 0.87 11.07 -1.01
CA LEU A 191 0.24 11.71 -2.16
C LEU A 191 -0.08 10.66 -3.24
N HIS A 192 -0.94 11.03 -4.19
CA HIS A 192 -1.27 10.17 -5.32
C HIS A 192 0.01 9.84 -6.12
N HIS A 193 0.25 8.54 -6.33
CA HIS A 193 1.47 7.94 -6.92
C HIS A 193 2.79 8.16 -6.16
N MET A 194 2.79 8.75 -4.96
CA MET A 194 4.02 9.16 -4.27
C MET A 194 5.05 8.04 -4.13
N VAL A 195 4.66 6.88 -3.61
CA VAL A 195 5.57 5.74 -3.42
C VAL A 195 6.14 5.25 -4.75
N ARG A 196 5.31 5.18 -5.81
CA ARG A 196 5.72 4.73 -7.15
C ARG A 196 6.60 5.76 -7.87
N ASN A 197 6.41 7.05 -7.60
CA ASN A 197 7.26 8.12 -8.12
C ASN A 197 8.64 8.07 -7.45
N ILE A 198 8.69 7.95 -6.12
CA ILE A 198 9.93 7.76 -5.36
C ILE A 198 10.67 6.51 -5.84
N THR A 199 9.95 5.40 -6.02
CA THR A 199 10.51 4.14 -6.55
C THR A 199 11.14 4.34 -7.92
N GLY A 200 10.48 5.07 -8.83
CA GLY A 200 11.04 5.37 -10.15
C GLY A 200 12.38 6.10 -10.06
N CYS A 201 12.49 7.11 -9.19
CA CYS A 201 13.73 7.85 -8.98
C CYS A 201 14.83 6.99 -8.35
N LEU A 202 14.48 6.16 -7.36
CA LEU A 202 15.42 5.20 -6.78
C LEU A 202 15.93 4.23 -7.83
N MET A 203 15.08 3.72 -8.73
CA MET A 203 15.52 2.84 -9.82
C MET A 203 16.51 3.53 -10.76
N ASP A 204 16.31 4.80 -11.11
CA ASP A 204 17.26 5.54 -11.93
C ASP A 204 18.61 5.81 -11.22
N ILE A 205 18.60 6.00 -9.90
CA ILE A 205 19.82 6.05 -9.08
C ILE A 205 20.52 4.69 -9.03
N GLY A 206 19.77 3.60 -8.86
CA GLY A 206 20.29 2.22 -8.90
C GLY A 206 20.86 1.83 -10.27
N LEU A 207 20.45 2.52 -11.34
CA LEU A 207 21.03 2.43 -12.68
C LEU A 207 22.24 3.34 -12.90
N HIS A 208 22.67 4.08 -11.88
CA HIS A 208 23.72 5.09 -11.95
C HIS A 208 23.45 6.24 -12.94
N LYS A 209 22.19 6.53 -13.26
CA LYS A 209 21.85 7.71 -14.08
C LYS A 209 21.94 9.01 -13.30
N HIS A 210 21.76 8.93 -11.98
CA HIS A 210 21.83 10.03 -11.05
C HIS A 210 22.55 9.59 -9.77
N GLU A 211 23.21 10.53 -9.09
CA GLU A 211 23.79 10.28 -7.78
C GLU A 211 22.72 10.37 -6.67
N PRO A 212 22.92 9.72 -5.51
CA PRO A 212 21.94 9.70 -4.41
C PRO A 212 21.39 11.07 -3.98
N VAL A 213 22.24 12.10 -4.01
CA VAL A 213 21.88 13.49 -3.66
C VAL A 213 20.75 14.07 -4.53
N TRP A 214 20.54 13.50 -5.73
CA TRP A 214 19.50 13.94 -6.65
C TRP A 214 18.09 13.89 -6.05
N LEU A 215 17.80 12.98 -5.11
CA LEU A 215 16.50 12.99 -4.42
C LEU A 215 16.28 14.27 -3.60
N LYS A 216 17.34 14.80 -2.97
CA LYS A 216 17.29 16.09 -2.29
C LYS A 216 17.06 17.23 -3.28
N GLU A 217 17.79 17.21 -4.40
CA GLU A 217 17.63 18.21 -5.46
C GLU A 217 16.19 18.22 -6.01
N LEU A 218 15.58 17.05 -6.19
CA LEU A 218 14.17 16.96 -6.57
C LEU A 218 13.24 17.55 -5.51
N LEU A 219 13.46 17.33 -4.22
CA LEU A 219 12.67 17.97 -3.16
C LEU A 219 12.76 19.51 -3.25
N ASP A 220 13.96 20.03 -3.47
CA ASP A 220 14.22 21.47 -3.58
C ASP A 220 13.57 22.06 -4.85
N LEU A 221 13.58 21.31 -5.97
CA LEU A 221 13.05 21.75 -7.27
C LEU A 221 11.53 21.84 -7.32
N LYS A 222 10.80 20.97 -6.61
CA LYS A 222 9.33 20.92 -6.60
C LYS A 222 8.69 20.82 -8.01
N GLU A 223 9.34 20.12 -8.93
CA GLU A 223 8.87 19.92 -10.31
C GLU A 223 8.73 18.44 -10.67
N ARG A 224 7.49 17.92 -10.71
CA ARG A 224 7.23 16.51 -11.06
C ARG A 224 7.78 16.09 -12.42
N ALA A 225 7.84 17.00 -13.39
CA ALA A 225 8.35 16.72 -14.72
C ALA A 225 9.86 16.40 -14.76
N LYS A 226 10.61 16.79 -13.73
CA LYS A 226 12.05 16.50 -13.59
C LYS A 226 12.33 15.15 -12.91
N ALA A 227 11.33 14.58 -12.23
CA ALA A 227 11.43 13.27 -11.60
C ALA A 227 11.20 12.13 -12.61
N SER A 228 11.67 10.93 -12.26
CA SER A 228 11.56 9.74 -13.10
C SER A 228 10.12 9.35 -13.44
N ALA A 229 9.98 8.44 -14.40
CA ALA A 229 8.71 7.81 -14.72
C ALA A 229 8.12 7.08 -13.49
N THR A 230 6.80 7.10 -13.36
CA THR A 230 6.10 6.40 -12.27
C THR A 230 6.34 4.89 -12.39
N ALA A 231 6.82 4.25 -11.32
CA ALA A 231 7.00 2.81 -11.30
C ALA A 231 5.67 2.04 -11.50
N LYS A 232 5.76 0.80 -11.99
CA LYS A 232 4.59 -0.07 -12.23
C LYS A 232 3.82 -0.33 -10.93
N ALA A 233 2.53 -0.61 -11.01
CA ALA A 233 1.69 -0.84 -9.83
C ALA A 233 1.89 -2.22 -9.19
N ALA A 234 2.16 -3.25 -10.01
CA ALA A 234 2.27 -4.65 -9.60
C ALA A 234 3.31 -4.95 -8.52
N GLY A 235 4.31 -4.07 -8.32
CA GLY A 235 5.28 -4.23 -7.24
C GLY A 235 4.82 -3.68 -5.90
N LEU A 236 3.74 -2.89 -5.83
CA LEU A 236 3.38 -2.11 -4.65
C LEU A 236 2.35 -2.84 -3.77
N TYR A 237 2.63 -2.87 -2.47
CA TYR A 237 1.78 -3.45 -1.44
C TYR A 237 1.53 -2.45 -0.31
N LEU A 238 0.28 -2.20 0.05
CA LEU A 238 -0.07 -1.63 1.36
C LEU A 238 0.07 -2.72 2.43
N VAL A 239 1.10 -2.62 3.26
CA VAL A 239 1.48 -3.71 4.19
C VAL A 239 1.11 -3.43 5.64
N ASP A 240 0.90 -2.17 6.03
CA ASP A 240 0.55 -1.82 7.41
C ASP A 240 -0.20 -0.48 7.50
N VAL A 241 -0.98 -0.35 8.57
CA VAL A 241 -1.62 0.90 8.98
C VAL A 241 -1.54 1.04 10.49
N ASP A 242 -0.94 2.13 10.95
CA ASP A 242 -0.84 2.42 12.37
C ASP A 242 -2.12 3.07 12.88
N TYR A 243 -2.54 2.63 14.07
CA TYR A 243 -3.62 3.22 14.84
C TYR A 243 -3.17 3.41 16.30
N PRO A 244 -3.78 4.36 17.03
CA PRO A 244 -3.62 4.44 18.48
C PRO A 244 -3.92 3.11 19.18
N GLU A 245 -3.09 2.74 20.15
CA GLU A 245 -3.14 1.43 20.82
C GLU A 245 -4.49 1.12 21.47
N HIS A 246 -5.20 2.14 21.97
CA HIS A 246 -6.51 1.97 22.62
C HIS A 246 -7.59 1.39 21.70
N PHE A 247 -7.45 1.49 20.37
CA PHE A 247 -8.38 0.81 19.44
C PHE A 247 -8.10 -0.70 19.33
N GLY A 248 -6.90 -1.15 19.72
CA GLY A 248 -6.50 -2.55 19.77
C GLY A 248 -6.59 -3.27 18.43
N ILE A 249 -6.36 -2.59 17.31
CA ILE A 249 -6.38 -3.21 15.98
C ILE A 249 -5.31 -4.32 15.91
N PRO A 250 -5.67 -5.57 15.54
CA PRO A 250 -4.70 -6.66 15.43
C PRO A 250 -3.61 -6.34 14.42
N LYS A 251 -2.36 -6.66 14.77
CA LYS A 251 -1.23 -6.64 13.83
C LYS A 251 -1.12 -7.99 13.15
N THR A 252 -0.99 -7.98 11.83
CA THR A 252 -0.71 -9.17 11.02
C THR A 252 0.71 -9.07 10.45
N PRO A 253 1.32 -10.20 10.05
CA PRO A 253 2.57 -10.14 9.29
C PRO A 253 2.44 -9.22 8.08
N LEU A 254 3.46 -8.39 7.86
CA LEU A 254 3.52 -7.38 6.81
C LEU A 254 3.53 -8.03 5.42
N GLY A 255 4.38 -9.04 5.23
CA GLY A 255 4.60 -9.66 3.92
C GLY A 255 5.07 -8.65 2.85
N PRO A 256 4.70 -8.82 1.57
CA PRO A 256 3.97 -9.98 1.04
C PRO A 256 4.70 -11.31 1.24
N LEU A 257 3.91 -12.37 1.41
CA LEU A 257 4.36 -13.76 1.43
C LEU A 257 5.46 -14.05 2.46
N PHE A 258 6.68 -14.34 1.98
CA PHE A 258 7.82 -14.82 2.75
C PHE A 258 8.75 -13.69 3.22
N LEU A 259 8.43 -12.41 2.91
CA LEU A 259 9.22 -11.29 3.38
C LEU A 259 9.02 -11.10 4.90
N PRO A 260 10.09 -11.01 5.69
CA PRO A 260 9.99 -10.92 7.15
C PRO A 260 9.41 -9.56 7.59
N ASP A 261 8.82 -9.51 8.80
CA ASP A 261 8.22 -8.30 9.37
C ASP A 261 9.25 -7.27 9.83
N SER A 262 10.44 -7.76 10.17
CA SER A 262 11.59 -6.98 10.60
C SER A 262 12.86 -7.52 9.95
N ASP A 263 13.87 -6.68 9.91
CA ASP A 263 15.22 -7.07 9.52
C ASP A 263 15.82 -8.00 10.57
N SER A 264 15.64 -9.31 10.40
CA SER A 264 16.50 -10.31 11.00
C SER A 264 17.80 -10.43 10.21
#